data_AF-G5K315-F1
#
_entry.id   AF-G5K315-F1
#
_cell.length_a   1.000
_cell.length_b   1.000
_cell.length_c   1.000
_cell.angle_alpha   90.00
_cell.angle_beta   90.00
_cell.angle_gamma   90.00
#
_symmetry.space_group_name_H-M   'P 1'
#
loop_
_entity.id
_entity.type
_entity.pdbx_description
1 polymer ?
#
loop_
_entity_poly.entity_id
_entity_poly.type
_entity_poly.pdbx_seq_one_letter_code
_entity_poly.pdbx_strand_id
1 'polypeptide(L)'
;MYSGKKAILFTGFGLALGYFCHRLVLLYDSLPNQPPLERLAYLLGDGQNQVLNPLWNFAFTGKSLLVFVFGVISMGLVYLYVSTGQKVYREGQEYGSARFGTSKEGQAFRSQNSINDTIMSRRFRLTLLEKKKPPFDRNKNLVVLEQGRPFALSNPILFNLIAPIL
;
A
#
# COMPACT_ATOMS: atom_id res chain seq x y z
N MET A 1 1.14 -3.53 -0.52
CA MET A 1 0.07 -4.54 -0.32
C MET A 1 -1.18 -3.79 0.12
N TYR A 2 -2.31 -3.94 -0.58
CA TYR A 2 -3.57 -3.30 -0.18
C TYR A 2 -3.97 -3.83 1.20
N SER A 3 -4.15 -2.93 2.16
CA SER A 3 -4.61 -3.30 3.50
C SER A 3 -6.13 -3.17 3.53
N GLY A 4 -6.85 -4.28 3.57
CA GLY A 4 -8.32 -4.28 3.59
C GLY A 4 -8.90 -3.44 4.74
N LYS A 5 -8.24 -3.41 5.90
CA LYS A 5 -8.63 -2.55 7.03
C LYS A 5 -8.56 -1.06 6.69
N LYS A 6 -7.51 -0.62 5.99
CA LYS A 6 -7.38 0.78 5.55
C LYS A 6 -8.39 1.10 4.47
N ALA A 7 -8.64 0.19 3.53
CA ALA A 7 -9.66 0.38 2.50
C ALA A 7 -11.04 0.63 3.11
N ILE A 8 -11.48 -0.22 4.06
CA ILE A 8 -12.78 -0.08 4.74
C ILE A 8 -12.88 1.28 5.46
N LEU A 9 -11.81 1.71 6.16
CA LEU A 9 -11.78 2.98 6.86
C LEU A 9 -11.93 4.17 5.89
N PHE A 10 -11.15 4.19 4.81
CA PHE A 10 -11.19 5.26 3.81
C PHE A 10 -12.52 5.27 3.04
N THR A 11 -13.12 4.10 2.78
CA THR A 11 -14.48 4.02 2.21
C THR A 11 -15.51 4.60 3.16
N GLY A 12 -15.44 4.30 4.47
CA GLY A 12 -16.32 4.89 5.47
C GLY A 12 -16.22 6.41 5.52
N PHE A 13 -14.99 6.94 5.54
CA PHE A 13 -14.77 8.39 5.44
C PHE A 13 -15.26 8.99 4.12
N GLY A 14 -15.09 8.27 2.99
CA GLY A 14 -15.58 8.71 1.69
C GLY A 14 -17.09 8.82 1.63
N LEU A 15 -17.81 7.87 2.22
CA LEU A 15 -19.28 7.92 2.35
C LEU A 15 -19.71 9.08 3.24
N ALA A 16 -19.04 9.31 4.37
CA ALA A 16 -19.34 10.41 5.28
C ALA A 16 -19.11 11.78 4.59
N LEU A 17 -17.98 11.95 3.91
CA LEU A 17 -17.65 13.18 3.18
C LEU A 17 -18.61 13.41 2.00
N GLY A 18 -18.88 12.36 1.22
CA GLY A 18 -19.85 12.42 0.12
C GLY A 18 -21.23 12.84 0.61
N TYR A 19 -21.70 12.26 1.73
CA TYR A 19 -22.99 12.59 2.33
C TYR A 19 -23.04 14.04 2.85
N PHE A 20 -21.95 14.51 3.48
CA PHE A 20 -21.83 15.90 3.90
C PHE A 20 -21.93 16.87 2.71
N CYS A 21 -21.22 16.59 1.61
CA CYS A 21 -21.28 17.41 0.40
C CYS A 21 -22.67 17.37 -0.26
N HIS A 22 -23.33 16.20 -0.30
CA HIS A 22 -24.73 16.09 -0.74
C HIS A 22 -25.66 17.00 0.07
N ARG A 23 -25.49 17.02 1.40
CA ARG A 23 -26.29 17.84 2.31
C ARG A 23 -26.09 19.34 2.07
N LEU A 24 -24.84 19.77 1.82
CA LEU A 24 -24.54 21.15 1.46
C LEU A 24 -25.22 21.56 0.15
N VAL A 25 -25.25 20.68 -0.86
CA VAL A 25 -25.91 20.95 -2.14
C VAL A 25 -27.42 21.10 -1.97
N LEU A 26 -28.05 20.25 -1.17
CA LEU A 26 -29.48 20.38 -0.87
C LEU A 26 -29.80 21.71 -0.19
N LEU A 27 -28.98 22.12 0.77
CA LEU A 27 -29.16 23.40 1.45
C LEU A 27 -28.94 24.55 0.46
N TYR A 28 -27.91 24.49 -0.37
CA TYR A 28 -27.61 25.50 -1.39
C TYR A 28 -28.75 25.68 -2.41
N ASP A 29 -29.37 24.57 -2.85
CA ASP A 29 -30.50 24.60 -3.78
C ASP A 29 -31.79 25.09 -3.11
N SER A 30 -31.93 24.95 -1.79
CA SER A 30 -33.11 25.41 -1.03
C SER A 30 -33.18 26.93 -0.80
N LEU A 31 -32.13 27.70 -1.14
CA LEU A 31 -32.10 29.16 -1.04
C LEU A 31 -32.22 29.81 -2.43
N PRO A 32 -33.42 29.89 -3.05
CA PRO A 32 -33.58 30.35 -4.43
C PRO A 32 -33.31 31.85 -4.65
N ASN A 33 -33.48 32.69 -3.63
CA ASN A 33 -33.57 34.15 -3.79
C ASN A 33 -32.32 34.95 -3.39
N GLN A 34 -31.22 34.28 -3.07
CA GLN A 34 -29.98 34.95 -2.66
C GLN A 34 -28.90 34.89 -3.75
N PRO A 35 -28.03 35.92 -3.87
CA PRO A 35 -26.85 35.85 -4.72
C PRO A 35 -25.90 34.74 -4.24
N PRO A 36 -25.05 34.18 -5.12
CA PRO A 36 -24.19 33.04 -4.78
C PRO A 36 -23.30 33.27 -3.54
N LEU A 37 -22.84 34.51 -3.35
CA LEU A 37 -21.98 34.89 -2.24
C LEU A 37 -22.70 34.82 -0.88
N GLU A 38 -23.95 35.28 -0.82
CA GLU A 38 -24.76 35.20 0.41
C GLU A 38 -25.12 33.76 0.75
N ARG A 39 -25.35 32.91 -0.26
CA ARG A 39 -25.57 31.48 -0.04
C ARG A 39 -24.36 30.81 0.59
N LEU A 40 -23.16 31.15 0.12
CA LEU A 40 -21.91 30.65 0.70
C LEU A 40 -21.69 31.18 2.12
N ALA A 41 -21.96 32.46 2.36
CA ALA A 41 -21.89 33.06 3.69
C ALA A 41 -22.88 32.38 4.67
N TYR A 42 -24.10 32.10 4.22
CA TYR A 42 -25.10 31.36 4.99
C TYR A 42 -24.64 29.92 5.29
N LEU A 43 -24.09 29.20 4.29
CA LEU A 43 -23.56 27.86 4.49
C LEU A 43 -22.42 27.80 5.52
N LEU A 44 -21.54 28.82 5.51
CA LEU A 44 -20.41 28.92 6.43
C LEU A 44 -20.81 29.40 7.83
N GLY A 45 -21.89 30.17 7.96
CA GLY A 45 -22.46 30.60 9.24
C GLY A 45 -23.52 29.63 9.74
N ASP A 46 -24.79 30.01 9.56
CA ASP A 46 -25.95 29.33 10.15
C ASP A 46 -26.29 27.99 9.51
N GLY A 47 -25.84 27.75 8.28
CA GLY A 47 -26.10 26.53 7.51
C GLY A 47 -25.51 25.27 8.15
N GLN A 48 -24.46 25.40 8.98
CA GLN A 48 -23.85 24.26 9.67
C GLN A 48 -24.85 23.50 10.57
N ASN A 49 -25.71 24.23 11.27
CA ASN A 49 -26.71 23.63 12.17
C ASN A 49 -27.82 22.90 11.41
N GLN A 50 -28.16 23.36 10.21
CA GLN A 50 -29.19 22.74 9.35
C GLN A 50 -28.66 21.56 8.53
N VAL A 51 -27.36 21.53 8.27
CA VAL A 51 -26.68 20.36 7.70
C VAL A 51 -26.73 19.20 8.69
N LEU A 52 -26.50 19.46 9.97
CA LEU A 52 -26.49 18.44 11.03
C LEU A 52 -27.88 18.02 11.51
N ASN A 53 -28.91 18.86 11.35
CA ASN A 53 -30.26 18.58 11.82
C ASN A 53 -31.30 18.68 10.69
N PRO A 54 -31.99 17.58 10.32
CA PRO A 54 -31.82 16.20 10.78
C PRO A 54 -30.56 15.53 10.21
N LEU A 55 -29.93 14.64 10.99
CA LEU A 55 -28.71 13.92 10.60
C LEU A 55 -28.89 13.03 9.37
N TRP A 56 -30.12 12.56 9.12
CA TRP A 56 -30.46 11.58 8.09
C TRP A 56 -31.49 12.16 7.13
N ASN A 57 -31.06 12.50 5.90
CA ASN A 57 -31.91 13.01 4.84
C ASN A 57 -31.60 12.29 3.53
N PHE A 58 -32.54 11.46 3.09
CA PHE A 58 -32.40 10.64 1.88
C PHE A 58 -32.98 11.30 0.61
N ALA A 59 -33.12 12.63 0.60
CA ALA A 59 -33.59 13.37 -0.57
C ALA A 59 -32.46 13.49 -1.61
N PHE A 60 -32.40 12.58 -2.58
CA PHE A 60 -31.41 12.64 -3.65
C PHE A 60 -31.96 13.35 -4.89
N THR A 61 -31.53 14.59 -5.10
CA THR A 61 -31.66 15.30 -6.38
C THR A 61 -30.53 14.88 -7.31
N GLY A 62 -30.73 14.89 -8.64
CA GLY A 62 -29.70 14.50 -9.61
C GLY A 62 -28.34 15.21 -9.43
N LYS A 63 -28.36 16.52 -9.14
CA LYS A 63 -27.14 17.29 -8.82
C LYS A 63 -26.45 16.81 -7.54
N SER A 64 -27.25 16.59 -6.49
CA SER A 64 -26.75 16.14 -5.18
C SER A 64 -26.13 14.72 -5.24
N LEU A 65 -26.65 13.85 -6.12
CA LEU A 65 -26.10 12.51 -6.34
C LEU A 65 -24.77 12.56 -7.08
N LEU A 66 -24.61 13.45 -8.06
CA LEU A 66 -23.32 13.65 -8.74
C LEU A 66 -22.24 14.11 -7.76
N VAL A 67 -22.57 15.06 -6.88
CA VAL A 67 -21.63 15.56 -5.86
C VAL A 67 -21.31 14.48 -4.82
N PHE A 68 -22.29 13.66 -4.41
CA PHE A 68 -22.06 12.51 -3.55
C PHE A 68 -21.04 11.53 -4.16
N VAL A 69 -21.27 11.11 -5.41
CA VAL A 69 -20.39 10.18 -6.12
C VAL A 69 -18.99 10.78 -6.30
N PHE A 70 -18.91 12.06 -6.65
CA PHE A 70 -17.63 12.77 -6.76
C PHE A 70 -16.85 12.80 -5.43
N GLY A 71 -17.54 13.04 -4.31
CA GLY A 71 -16.93 12.99 -2.97
C GLY A 71 -16.40 11.61 -2.57
N VAL A 72 -17.09 10.54 -2.96
CA VAL A 72 -16.62 9.16 -2.73
C VAL A 72 -15.40 8.84 -3.60
N ILE A 73 -15.44 9.22 -4.89
CA ILE A 73 -14.35 9.00 -5.84
C ILE A 73 -13.09 9.76 -5.41
N SER A 74 -13.22 11.01 -4.97
CA SER A 74 -12.09 11.84 -4.55
C SER A 74 -11.37 11.22 -3.34
N MET A 75 -12.12 10.71 -2.36
CA MET A 75 -11.53 9.99 -1.22
C MET A 75 -10.89 8.67 -1.65
N GLY A 76 -11.46 7.99 -2.64
CA GLY A 76 -10.84 6.84 -3.29
C GLY A 76 -9.48 7.17 -3.91
N LEU A 77 -9.35 8.30 -4.60
CA LEU A 77 -8.09 8.78 -5.15
C LEU A 77 -7.05 9.06 -4.05
N VAL A 78 -7.46 9.71 -2.95
CA VAL A 78 -6.58 9.96 -1.80
C VAL A 78 -6.07 8.64 -1.22
N TYR A 79 -6.94 7.65 -1.06
CA TYR A 79 -6.55 6.32 -0.60
C TYR A 79 -5.53 5.64 -1.55
N LEU A 80 -5.73 5.74 -2.87
CA LEU A 80 -4.78 5.22 -3.86
C LEU A 80 -3.41 5.91 -3.75
N TYR A 81 -3.39 7.23 -3.59
CA TYR A 81 -2.16 7.99 -3.43
C TYR A 81 -1.39 7.55 -2.16
N VAL A 82 -2.09 7.49 -1.02
CA VAL A 82 -1.49 7.10 0.27
C VAL A 82 -1.03 5.63 0.26
N SER A 83 -1.78 4.73 -0.37
CA SER A 83 -1.45 3.31 -0.42
C SER A 83 -0.31 2.98 -1.39
N THR A 84 -0.18 3.73 -2.49
CA THR A 84 0.88 3.53 -3.49
C THR A 84 2.20 4.17 -3.05
N GLY A 85 2.15 5.27 -2.31
CA GLY A 85 3.32 6.05 -1.89
C GLY A 85 4.07 5.53 -0.66
N GLN A 86 3.76 4.34 -0.13
CA GLN A 86 4.39 3.83 1.08
C GLN A 86 5.85 3.42 0.84
N LYS A 87 6.77 4.39 0.94
CA LYS A 87 8.22 4.14 1.00
C LYS A 87 8.57 3.54 2.36
N VAL A 88 9.46 2.56 2.39
CA VAL A 88 10.01 2.02 3.64
C VAL A 88 11.05 3.01 4.17
N TYR A 89 10.61 3.91 5.05
CA TYR A 89 11.51 4.87 5.70
C TYR A 89 12.22 4.24 6.89
N ARG A 90 13.48 4.61 7.11
CA ARG A 90 14.28 4.24 8.28
C ARG A 90 14.90 5.51 8.82
N GLU A 91 14.60 5.83 10.07
CA GLU A 91 15.14 7.01 10.74
C GLU A 91 16.66 6.87 10.91
N GLY A 92 17.39 7.95 10.62
CA GLY A 92 18.85 7.99 10.77
C GLY A 92 19.64 7.15 9.76
N GLN A 93 19.01 6.61 8.71
CA GLN A 93 19.69 5.83 7.67
C GLN A 93 19.41 6.39 6.29
N GLU A 94 20.43 6.38 5.43
CA GLU A 94 20.25 6.71 4.02
C GLU A 94 19.26 5.75 3.37
N TYR A 95 18.41 6.30 2.51
CA TYR A 95 17.43 5.52 1.77
C TYR A 95 18.14 4.49 0.88
N GLY A 96 17.71 3.22 0.95
CA GLY A 96 18.31 2.14 0.19
C GLY A 96 19.56 1.51 0.83
N SER A 97 19.98 1.97 2.01
CA SER A 97 21.06 1.34 2.77
C SER A 97 20.81 -0.15 3.02
N ALA A 98 21.86 -0.95 2.79
CA ALA A 98 21.87 -2.38 3.06
C ALA A 98 21.88 -2.62 4.58
N ARG A 99 21.11 -3.61 5.04
CA ARG A 99 21.13 -4.08 6.42
C ARG A 99 21.24 -5.59 6.46
N PHE A 100 21.75 -6.11 7.58
CA PHE A 100 21.65 -7.53 7.85
C PHE A 100 20.17 -7.95 8.03
N GLY A 101 19.81 -9.06 7.40
CA GLY A 101 18.50 -9.68 7.54
C GLY A 101 18.32 -10.28 8.94
N THR A 102 17.08 -10.33 9.42
CA THR A 102 16.77 -11.11 10.64
C THR A 102 16.58 -12.59 10.30
N SER A 103 16.69 -13.48 11.30
CA SER A 103 16.49 -14.91 11.08
C SER A 103 15.08 -15.26 10.60
N LYS A 104 14.07 -14.44 10.93
CA LYS A 104 12.68 -14.60 10.46
C LYS A 104 12.58 -14.31 8.96
N GLU A 105 13.24 -13.26 8.49
CA GLU A 105 13.27 -12.90 7.06
C GLU A 105 14.03 -13.94 6.24
N GLY A 106 15.10 -14.52 6.80
CA GLY A 106 15.86 -15.60 6.18
C GLY A 106 15.03 -16.83 5.82
N GLN A 107 13.92 -17.10 6.54
CA GLN A 107 13.06 -18.25 6.27
C GLN A 107 12.28 -18.11 4.96
N ALA A 108 11.94 -16.88 4.56
CA ALA A 108 11.18 -16.63 3.33
C ALA A 108 11.96 -17.02 2.05
N PHE A 109 13.29 -17.12 2.14
CA PHE A 109 14.17 -17.51 1.05
C PHE A 109 14.39 -19.03 0.93
N ARG A 110 13.95 -19.82 1.92
CA ARG A 110 14.12 -21.28 1.96
C ARG A 110 13.09 -21.99 1.10
N SER A 111 13.46 -23.11 0.49
CA SER A 111 12.51 -24.04 -0.12
C SER A 111 11.88 -24.96 0.92
N GLN A 112 10.85 -25.70 0.50
CA GLN A 112 10.28 -26.78 1.33
C GLN A 112 11.26 -27.95 1.43
N ASN A 113 12.02 -28.21 0.37
CA ASN A 113 12.98 -29.31 0.28
C ASN A 113 14.40 -28.82 0.48
N SER A 114 15.01 -29.11 1.64
CA SER A 114 16.34 -28.60 2.00
C SER A 114 17.48 -28.94 1.03
N ILE A 115 17.29 -29.93 0.16
CA ILE A 115 18.25 -30.35 -0.87
C ILE A 115 18.37 -29.29 -1.99
N ASN A 116 17.30 -28.55 -2.24
CA ASN A 116 17.23 -27.54 -3.31
C ASN A 116 17.78 -26.18 -2.88
N ASP A 117 18.26 -26.07 -1.64
CA ASP A 117 18.74 -24.84 -1.03
C ASP A 117 20.26 -24.79 -0.97
N THR A 118 20.85 -23.66 -1.36
CA THR A 118 22.25 -23.38 -1.05
C THR A 118 22.38 -22.78 0.34
N ILE A 119 23.33 -23.31 1.12
CA ILE A 119 23.69 -22.79 2.43
C ILE A 119 24.61 -21.58 2.25
N MET A 120 24.14 -20.40 2.65
CA MET A 120 24.92 -19.14 2.63
C MET A 120 25.58 -18.88 3.99
N SER A 121 24.88 -19.24 5.07
CA SER A 121 25.40 -19.15 6.43
C SER A 121 24.65 -20.14 7.33
N ARG A 122 25.05 -20.25 8.61
CA ARG A 122 24.37 -21.09 9.59
C ARG A 122 22.85 -20.82 9.67
N ARG A 123 22.41 -19.58 9.41
CA ARG A 123 21.01 -19.16 9.55
C ARG A 123 20.32 -18.85 8.22
N PHE A 124 21.06 -18.61 7.13
CA PHE A 124 20.52 -18.24 5.83
C PHE A 124 20.75 -19.32 4.79
N ARG A 125 19.66 -19.68 4.10
CA ARG A 125 19.65 -20.59 2.95
C ARG A 125 18.84 -19.96 1.84
N LEU A 126 19.24 -20.19 0.59
CA LEU A 126 18.60 -19.64 -0.59
C LEU A 126 18.14 -20.78 -1.51
N THR A 127 16.87 -20.77 -1.89
CA THR A 127 16.35 -21.74 -2.86
C THR A 127 16.88 -21.50 -4.27
N LEU A 128 17.27 -22.58 -4.95
CA LEU A 128 17.76 -22.54 -6.32
C LEU A 128 16.69 -22.86 -7.35
N LEU A 129 15.85 -23.85 -7.08
CA LEU A 129 14.92 -24.38 -8.07
C LEU A 129 13.53 -23.75 -7.99
N GLU A 130 13.09 -23.37 -6.79
CA GLU A 130 11.76 -22.78 -6.63
C GLU A 130 11.76 -21.30 -7.03
N LYS A 131 10.67 -20.86 -7.66
CA LYS A 131 10.40 -19.45 -7.91
C LYS A 131 9.61 -18.88 -6.73
N LYS A 132 10.23 -17.95 -5.98
CA LYS A 132 9.55 -17.27 -4.87
C LYS A 132 8.80 -16.04 -5.37
N LYS A 133 8.02 -15.41 -4.49
CA LYS A 133 7.37 -14.14 -4.80
C LYS A 133 8.45 -13.08 -5.12
N PRO A 134 8.18 -12.11 -6.01
CA PRO A 134 9.17 -11.11 -6.45
C PRO A 134 10.06 -10.47 -5.37
N PRO A 135 9.58 -10.11 -4.16
CA PRO A 135 10.46 -9.54 -3.13
C PRO A 135 11.51 -10.54 -2.56
N PHE A 136 11.28 -11.84 -2.70
CA PHE A 136 12.12 -12.91 -2.15
C PHE A 136 12.85 -13.71 -3.24
N ASP A 137 12.51 -13.49 -4.51
CA ASP A 137 13.18 -14.14 -5.64
C ASP A 137 14.44 -13.32 -5.99
N ARG A 138 15.60 -13.81 -5.56
CA ARG A 138 16.88 -13.14 -5.75
C ARG A 138 17.65 -13.77 -6.91
N ASN A 139 18.64 -13.03 -7.41
CA ASN A 139 19.60 -13.61 -8.34
C ASN A 139 20.27 -14.81 -7.68
N LYS A 140 20.29 -15.93 -8.39
CA LYS A 140 20.78 -17.23 -7.90
C LYS A 140 22.25 -17.46 -8.28
N ASN A 141 22.86 -16.58 -9.06
CA ASN A 141 24.28 -16.69 -9.39
C ASN A 141 25.11 -16.45 -8.13
N LEU A 142 26.05 -17.35 -7.84
CA LEU A 142 26.87 -17.31 -6.63
C LEU A 142 28.32 -17.01 -6.98
N VAL A 143 28.93 -16.19 -6.12
CA VAL A 143 30.37 -15.95 -6.11
C VAL A 143 30.89 -16.58 -4.83
N VAL A 144 31.77 -17.57 -4.96
CA VAL A 144 32.43 -18.20 -3.81
C VAL A 144 33.75 -17.48 -3.59
N LEU A 145 33.91 -16.90 -2.40
CA LEU A 145 35.13 -16.25 -1.95
C LEU A 145 35.76 -17.11 -0.87
N GLU A 146 36.95 -17.64 -1.15
CA GLU A 146 37.79 -18.29 -0.15
C GLU A 146 39.01 -17.41 0.12
N GLN A 147 39.43 -17.31 1.38
CA GLN A 147 40.65 -16.61 1.72
C GLN A 147 41.84 -17.30 1.06
N GLY A 148 42.51 -16.62 0.14
CA GLY A 148 43.73 -17.11 -0.52
C GLY A 148 43.52 -17.92 -1.81
N ARG A 149 42.31 -18.05 -2.35
CA ARG A 149 42.06 -18.65 -3.68
C ARG A 149 41.46 -17.64 -4.67
N PRO A 150 41.69 -17.82 -5.98
CA PRO A 150 41.08 -16.98 -7.01
C PRO A 150 39.56 -17.16 -7.04
N PHE A 151 38.86 -16.08 -7.43
CA PHE A 151 37.41 -16.01 -7.55
C PHE A 151 36.88 -17.10 -8.50
N ALA A 152 35.93 -17.90 -8.02
CA ALA A 152 35.18 -18.83 -8.86
C ALA A 152 33.72 -18.37 -8.97
N LEU A 153 33.32 -17.97 -10.19
CA LEU A 153 31.92 -17.77 -10.52
C LEU A 153 31.32 -19.15 -10.81
N SER A 154 30.42 -19.63 -9.95
CA SER A 154 29.74 -20.90 -10.18
C SER A 154 28.25 -20.67 -10.29
N ASN A 155 27.65 -21.24 -11.34
CA ASN A 155 26.22 -21.44 -11.32
C ASN A 155 25.92 -22.49 -10.24
N PRO A 156 24.98 -22.22 -9.32
CA PRO A 156 24.73 -23.11 -8.19
C PRO A 156 24.19 -24.48 -8.61
N ILE A 157 23.55 -24.56 -9.78
CA ILE A 157 23.16 -25.82 -10.43
C ILE A 157 24.39 -26.67 -10.76
N LEU A 158 25.47 -26.04 -11.21
CA LEU A 158 26.73 -26.71 -11.52
C LEU A 158 27.47 -27.11 -10.24
N PHE A 159 27.44 -26.26 -9.21
CA PHE A 159 28.05 -26.54 -7.91
C PHE A 159 27.44 -27.77 -7.23
N ASN A 160 26.11 -27.89 -7.21
CA ASN A 160 25.43 -29.08 -6.69
C ASN A 160 25.69 -30.35 -7.50
N LEU A 161 26.05 -30.24 -8.79
CA LEU A 161 26.44 -31.38 -9.62
C LEU A 161 27.86 -31.88 -9.31
N ILE A 162 28.75 -30.98 -8.87
CA ILE A 162 30.16 -31.26 -8.59
C ILE A 162 30.38 -31.69 -7.14
N ALA A 163 29.58 -31.16 -6.19
CA ALA A 163 29.67 -31.48 -4.76
C ALA A 163 29.57 -32.99 -4.39
N PRO A 164 28.82 -33.86 -5.10
CA PRO A 164 28.84 -35.30 -4.83
C PRO A 164 30.03 -36.05 -5.47
N ILE A 165 30.90 -35.38 -6.23
CA ILE A 165 32.03 -35.99 -6.97
C ILE A 165 33.38 -35.69 -6.27
N LEU A 166 33.38 -34.90 -5.19
CA LEU A 166 34.50 -34.64 -4.29
C LEU A 166 34.22 -35.24 -2.91
#